data_AF-A0A9W6U199-F1
#
_entry.id   AF-A0A9W6U199-F1
#
_cell.length_a   1.000
_cell.length_b   1.000
_cell.length_c   1.000
_cell.angle_alpha   90.00
_cell.angle_beta   90.00
_cell.angle_gamma   90.00
#
_symmetry.space_group_name_H-M   'P 1'
#
loop_
_entity.id
_entity.type
_entity.pdbx_description
1 polymer ?
#
loop_
_entity_poly.entity_id
_entity_poly.type
_entity_poly.pdbx_seq_one_letter_code
_entity_poly.pdbx_strand_id
1 'polypeptide(L)'
;MDSSSKSEAPEDDLLAVPSPALFAKWSAKPNALDTKRFWKLIDETEKLVNFGIAAFKTGSALSNLTTALMRLGVGRTTILQPVAAQTVFMLRSDKAKINAHEACMVVTAIAHLLPRESRRQEWVLNSLQAASEAALVELDDERTSLAYKQRAAEVLVPLARSFLFVDGFDEDLFRRTFKEVNSGALDKLSMPPFKLRVLKSKLYQVHLDCVLHGRPSEFRLSPALEEECKRVFDAHQKKSKGSSFRLHHLVSSALTEIGIQNETSYATEVGYHLDVVAPKQKIAIEINPSDCYQALEPGDEDRDPKSFAFVDLKAQHLEHLGWTVIQLHADKFQQLDTLEERVMHLSMLLEIATCREQKSTRAQSRSWK
;
A
#
# COMPACT_ATOMS: atom_id res chain seq x y z
N MET A 1 34.42 29.90 -9.91
CA MET A 1 34.07 28.91 -8.87
C MET A 1 32.84 29.44 -8.19
N ASP A 2 31.71 28.76 -8.37
CA ASP A 2 30.54 28.72 -7.49
C ASP A 2 29.42 27.99 -8.25
N SER A 3 29.45 26.66 -8.18
CA SER A 3 28.40 25.78 -8.71
C SER A 3 27.61 25.20 -7.54
N SER A 4 26.70 26.00 -6.98
CA SER A 4 25.67 25.49 -6.07
C SER A 4 24.47 24.99 -6.90
N SER A 5 24.65 23.86 -7.59
CA SER A 5 23.51 23.08 -8.10
C SER A 5 23.14 22.03 -7.04
N LYS A 6 22.44 22.46 -5.99
CA LYS A 6 21.69 21.51 -5.15
C LYS A 6 20.51 21.05 -5.99
N SER A 7 20.64 19.84 -6.52
CA SER A 7 19.55 19.08 -7.12
C SER A 7 18.44 18.94 -6.06
N GLU A 8 17.37 19.71 -6.23
CA GLU A 8 16.11 19.52 -5.49
C GLU A 8 15.58 18.13 -5.84
N ALA A 9 15.82 17.16 -4.95
CA ALA A 9 14.94 15.99 -4.91
C ALA A 9 13.56 16.51 -4.48
N PRO A 10 12.45 16.10 -5.13
CA PRO A 10 11.13 16.61 -4.76
C PRO A 10 10.79 16.09 -3.37
N GLU A 11 10.87 16.97 -2.36
CA GLU A 11 10.58 16.73 -0.93
C GLU A 11 9.09 16.40 -0.66
N ASP A 12 8.38 15.97 -1.68
CA ASP A 12 6.94 16.08 -1.84
C ASP A 12 6.29 14.73 -2.22
N ASP A 13 7.10 13.68 -2.38
CA ASP A 13 6.74 12.39 -2.97
C ASP A 13 6.26 11.32 -1.97
N LEU A 14 6.56 11.44 -0.66
CA LEU A 14 6.02 10.53 0.37
C LEU A 14 4.48 10.55 0.45
N LEU A 15 3.92 11.72 0.15
CA LEU A 15 2.47 12.00 0.14
C LEU A 15 1.90 12.06 -1.28
N ALA A 16 2.75 12.26 -2.30
CA ALA A 16 2.39 12.10 -3.71
C ALA A 16 2.31 10.64 -4.15
N VAL A 17 1.86 9.76 -3.25
CA VAL A 17 1.31 8.45 -3.62
C VAL A 17 -0.23 8.51 -3.53
N PRO A 18 -0.91 9.24 -4.44
CA PRO A 18 -2.23 8.85 -4.85
C PRO A 18 -2.09 7.68 -5.85
N SER A 19 -2.53 6.47 -5.48
CA SER A 19 -3.28 5.70 -6.48
C SER A 19 -4.66 6.34 -6.50
N PRO A 20 -5.22 6.75 -7.66
CA PRO A 20 -5.21 5.97 -8.90
C PRO A 20 -5.12 6.85 -10.18
N ALA A 21 -3.92 7.17 -10.71
CA ALA A 21 -3.74 7.64 -12.10
C ALA A 21 -2.27 7.98 -12.37
N LEU A 22 -1.39 7.00 -12.53
CA LEU A 22 0.00 7.27 -12.98
C LEU A 22 0.37 6.61 -14.30
N PHE A 23 -0.63 6.09 -15.00
CA PHE A 23 -0.60 6.08 -16.45
C PHE A 23 -1.56 7.17 -16.95
N ALA A 24 -1.08 8.12 -17.75
CA ALA A 24 -1.94 8.66 -18.79
C ALA A 24 -2.44 7.43 -19.54
N LYS A 25 -3.73 7.10 -19.38
CA LYS A 25 -4.39 5.90 -19.92
C LYS A 25 -3.52 5.30 -21.01
N TRP A 26 -2.69 4.31 -20.66
CA TRP A 26 -2.11 3.46 -21.70
C TRP A 26 -3.31 3.12 -22.58
N SER A 27 -3.18 3.29 -23.90
CA SER A 27 -4.31 3.04 -24.79
C SER A 27 -4.99 1.77 -24.31
N ALA A 28 -6.33 1.75 -24.24
CA ALA A 28 -7.08 0.67 -23.59
C ALA A 28 -6.70 -0.74 -24.11
N LYS A 29 -5.92 -0.79 -25.20
CA LYS A 29 -5.03 -1.90 -25.59
C LYS A 29 -3.65 -1.31 -25.96
N PRO A 30 -2.59 -1.41 -25.14
CA PRO A 30 -1.24 -1.13 -25.62
C PRO A 30 -0.95 -2.10 -26.77
N ASN A 31 -0.35 -1.60 -27.86
CA ASN A 31 -0.01 -2.51 -28.95
C ASN A 31 1.10 -3.46 -28.48
N ALA A 32 1.18 -4.66 -29.07
CA ALA A 32 2.14 -5.69 -28.65
C ALA A 32 3.60 -5.21 -28.68
N LEU A 33 3.91 -4.21 -29.52
CA LEU A 33 5.24 -3.63 -29.67
C LEU A 33 5.59 -2.69 -28.50
N ASP A 34 4.64 -1.93 -27.97
CA ASP A 34 4.81 -1.07 -26.80
C ASP A 34 4.96 -1.91 -25.54
N THR A 35 4.16 -2.97 -25.37
CA THR A 35 4.32 -3.94 -24.28
C THR A 35 5.70 -4.61 -24.32
N LYS A 36 6.18 -5.01 -25.52
CA LYS A 36 7.51 -5.57 -25.69
C LYS A 36 8.62 -4.57 -25.36
N ARG A 37 8.49 -3.31 -25.76
CA ARG A 37 9.46 -2.24 -25.45
C ARG A 37 9.50 -1.95 -23.96
N PHE A 38 8.34 -1.90 -23.31
CA PHE A 38 8.24 -1.70 -21.87
C PHE A 38 8.98 -2.80 -21.11
N TRP A 39 8.66 -4.07 -21.38
CA TRP A 39 9.31 -5.17 -20.67
C TRP A 39 10.81 -5.27 -20.97
N LYS A 40 11.23 -4.96 -22.20
CA LYS A 40 12.67 -4.82 -22.51
C LYS A 40 13.34 -3.73 -21.65
N LEU A 41 12.69 -2.60 -21.43
CA LEU A 41 13.22 -1.54 -20.55
C LEU A 41 13.34 -2.04 -19.10
N ILE A 42 12.34 -2.78 -18.61
CA ILE A 42 12.39 -3.37 -17.25
C ILE A 42 13.51 -4.40 -17.14
N ASP A 43 13.68 -5.28 -18.14
CA ASP A 43 14.74 -6.29 -18.15
C ASP A 43 16.13 -5.66 -18.18
N GLU A 44 16.35 -4.60 -18.96
CA GLU A 44 17.63 -3.87 -18.96
C GLU A 44 17.85 -3.11 -17.63
N THR A 45 16.79 -2.57 -17.04
CA THR A 45 16.86 -1.95 -15.70
C THR A 45 17.27 -2.97 -14.65
N GLU A 46 16.68 -4.17 -14.68
CA GLU A 46 17.01 -5.28 -13.78
C GLU A 46 18.47 -5.72 -13.91
N LYS A 47 18.97 -5.85 -15.14
CA LYS A 47 20.41 -6.13 -15.36
C LYS A 47 21.28 -5.04 -14.76
N LEU A 48 21.00 -3.76 -15.06
CA LEU A 48 21.81 -2.64 -14.58
C LEU A 48 21.80 -2.54 -13.06
N VAL A 49 20.66 -2.81 -12.41
CA VAL A 49 20.58 -2.88 -10.95
C VAL A 49 21.42 -4.04 -10.43
N ASN A 50 21.26 -5.26 -10.95
CA ASN A 50 21.99 -6.42 -10.44
C ASN A 50 23.51 -6.34 -10.63
N PHE A 51 24.00 -5.73 -11.72
CA PHE A 51 25.44 -5.56 -11.95
C PHE A 51 26.02 -4.28 -11.35
N GLY A 52 25.18 -3.24 -11.21
CA GLY A 52 25.62 -1.87 -11.02
C GLY A 52 24.98 -1.14 -9.84
N ILE A 53 24.25 -1.81 -8.94
CA ILE A 53 23.58 -1.13 -7.82
C ILE A 53 24.55 -0.31 -6.95
N ALA A 54 25.81 -0.76 -6.80
CA ALA A 54 26.84 -0.01 -6.09
C ALA A 54 27.21 1.34 -6.75
N ALA A 55 26.85 1.55 -8.02
CA ALA A 55 27.00 2.82 -8.71
C ALA A 55 25.95 3.86 -8.27
N PHE A 56 24.87 3.45 -7.61
CA PHE A 56 23.93 4.35 -6.93
C PHE A 56 24.59 4.89 -5.67
N LYS A 57 25.19 6.08 -5.81
CA LYS A 57 25.99 6.73 -4.76
C LYS A 57 25.19 7.67 -3.86
N THR A 58 23.94 7.98 -4.20
CA THR A 58 23.10 8.96 -3.48
C THR A 58 21.70 8.42 -3.22
N GLY A 59 21.11 8.81 -2.09
CA GLY A 59 19.74 8.46 -1.75
C GLY A 59 18.72 8.91 -2.79
N SER A 60 18.88 10.13 -3.30
CA SER A 60 18.07 10.68 -4.40
C SER A 60 18.02 9.78 -5.64
N ALA A 61 19.10 9.10 -6.00
CA ALA A 61 19.12 8.20 -7.16
C ALA A 61 18.27 6.95 -6.91
N LEU A 62 18.36 6.35 -5.71
CA LEU A 62 17.53 5.21 -5.32
C LEU A 62 16.06 5.61 -5.21
N SER A 63 15.79 6.75 -4.57
CA SER A 63 14.45 7.31 -4.42
C SER A 63 13.78 7.53 -5.78
N ASN A 64 14.47 8.19 -6.71
CA ASN A 64 13.98 8.41 -8.08
C ASN A 64 13.68 7.10 -8.82
N LEU A 65 14.57 6.10 -8.70
CA LEU A 65 14.35 4.78 -9.28
C LEU A 65 13.09 4.12 -8.69
N THR A 66 12.94 4.10 -7.36
CA THR A 66 11.77 3.50 -6.71
C THR A 66 10.48 4.23 -7.03
N THR A 67 10.50 5.56 -7.11
CA THR A 67 9.35 6.37 -7.52
C THR A 67 8.96 6.07 -8.98
N ALA A 68 9.94 5.88 -9.87
CA ALA A 68 9.68 5.47 -11.25
C ALA A 68 9.05 4.07 -11.30
N LEU A 69 9.58 3.09 -10.56
CA LEU A 69 9.00 1.74 -10.49
C LEU A 69 7.57 1.76 -9.94
N MET A 70 7.29 2.59 -8.94
CA MET A 70 5.96 2.79 -8.36
C MET A 70 4.98 3.35 -9.40
N ARG A 71 5.41 4.36 -10.17
CA ARG A 71 4.61 4.94 -11.28
C ARG A 71 4.33 3.93 -12.38
N LEU A 72 5.29 3.03 -12.64
CA LEU A 72 5.16 1.97 -13.64
C LEU A 72 4.46 0.71 -13.11
N GLY A 73 4.16 0.65 -11.81
CA GLY A 73 3.57 -0.52 -11.16
C GLY A 73 4.45 -1.77 -11.20
N VAL A 74 5.78 -1.63 -11.20
CA VAL A 74 6.71 -2.77 -11.31
C VAL A 74 7.23 -3.17 -9.94
N GLY A 75 6.81 -4.36 -9.47
CA GLY A 75 7.13 -4.90 -8.15
C GLY A 75 8.13 -6.07 -8.14
N ARG A 76 9.01 -6.19 -9.14
CA ARG A 76 9.97 -7.31 -9.27
C ARG A 76 10.92 -7.41 -8.08
N THR A 77 10.86 -8.52 -7.36
CA THR A 77 11.77 -8.80 -6.22
C THR A 77 13.24 -8.73 -6.61
N THR A 78 13.61 -9.18 -7.81
CA THR A 78 14.98 -9.15 -8.36
C THR A 78 15.52 -7.74 -8.63
N ILE A 79 14.65 -6.72 -8.65
CA ILE A 79 15.04 -5.31 -8.69
C ILE A 79 15.00 -4.71 -7.28
N LEU A 80 13.91 -4.94 -6.55
CA LEU A 80 13.65 -4.28 -5.27
C LEU A 80 14.58 -4.78 -4.14
N GLN A 81 14.97 -6.05 -4.13
CA GLN A 81 15.85 -6.61 -3.11
C GLN A 81 17.28 -5.99 -3.17
N PRO A 82 17.96 -5.90 -4.33
CA PRO A 82 19.21 -5.15 -4.43
C PRO A 82 19.08 -3.68 -4.00
N VAL A 83 17.98 -3.01 -4.36
CA VAL A 83 17.71 -1.61 -3.96
C VAL A 83 17.58 -1.49 -2.43
N ALA A 84 16.86 -2.40 -1.78
CA ALA A 84 16.77 -2.44 -0.32
C ALA A 84 18.15 -2.68 0.33
N ALA A 85 18.91 -3.65 -0.18
CA ALA A 85 20.24 -3.96 0.34
C ALA A 85 21.20 -2.76 0.22
N GLN A 86 21.19 -2.07 -0.92
CA GLN A 86 21.99 -0.85 -1.12
C GLN A 86 21.54 0.29 -0.20
N THR A 87 20.24 0.45 0.02
CA THR A 87 19.68 1.44 0.96
C THR A 87 20.21 1.21 2.37
N VAL A 88 20.15 -0.04 2.86
CA VAL A 88 20.67 -0.42 4.18
C VAL A 88 22.18 -0.21 4.25
N PHE A 89 22.93 -0.59 3.21
CA PHE A 89 24.37 -0.37 3.13
C PHE A 89 24.73 1.13 3.21
N MET A 90 24.02 1.98 2.47
CA MET A 90 24.27 3.42 2.47
C MET A 90 23.92 4.09 3.79
N LEU A 91 22.85 3.64 4.46
CA LEU A 91 22.48 4.08 5.81
C LEU A 91 23.56 3.72 6.85
N ARG A 92 24.08 2.49 6.80
CA ARG A 92 25.04 1.97 7.79
C ARG A 92 26.49 2.33 7.51
N SER A 93 26.78 3.04 6.42
CA SER A 93 28.15 3.43 6.08
C SER A 93 28.67 4.56 6.99
N ASP A 94 29.97 4.56 7.32
CA ASP A 94 30.63 5.54 8.21
C ASP A 94 30.34 7.01 7.86
N LYS A 95 30.08 7.26 6.57
CA LYS A 95 29.55 8.52 6.08
C LYS A 95 28.28 8.22 5.30
N ALA A 96 27.15 8.29 6.00
CA ALA A 96 25.84 8.03 5.42
C ALA A 96 25.67 8.77 4.09
N LYS A 97 25.37 8.02 3.03
CA LYS A 97 25.20 8.55 1.65
C LYS A 97 23.73 8.75 1.27
N ILE A 98 22.85 8.50 2.23
CA ILE A 98 21.41 8.63 2.17
C ILE A 98 20.97 9.16 3.53
N ASN A 99 20.05 10.12 3.55
CA ASN A 99 19.45 10.59 4.81
C ASN A 99 18.24 9.70 5.20
N ALA A 100 17.74 9.82 6.43
CA ALA A 100 16.65 8.95 6.87
C ALA A 100 15.37 9.15 6.05
N HIS A 101 15.06 10.38 5.64
CA HIS A 101 13.90 10.69 4.81
C HIS A 101 13.92 9.94 3.47
N GLU A 102 15.02 10.02 2.74
CA GLU A 102 15.23 9.32 1.46
C GLU A 102 15.16 7.80 1.65
N ALA A 103 15.75 7.27 2.72
CA ALA A 103 15.67 5.84 3.00
C ALA A 103 14.23 5.40 3.27
N CYS A 104 13.48 6.17 4.07
CA CYS A 104 12.07 5.93 4.34
C CYS A 104 11.22 5.93 3.07
N MET A 105 11.48 6.85 2.13
CA MET A 105 10.84 6.86 0.81
C MET A 105 11.05 5.54 0.07
N VAL A 106 12.32 5.12 -0.03
CA VAL A 106 12.72 3.92 -0.78
C VAL A 106 12.07 2.68 -0.17
N VAL A 107 12.19 2.46 1.14
CA VAL A 107 11.66 1.23 1.77
C VAL A 107 10.12 1.20 1.83
N THR A 108 9.47 2.37 1.96
CA THR A 108 8.01 2.50 1.87
C THR A 108 7.51 2.12 0.47
N ALA A 109 8.20 2.59 -0.58
CA ALA A 109 7.87 2.26 -1.96
C ALA A 109 8.07 0.76 -2.24
N ILE A 110 9.14 0.16 -1.72
CA ILE A 110 9.39 -1.28 -1.83
C ILE A 110 8.27 -2.09 -1.17
N ALA A 111 7.93 -1.78 0.08
CA ALA A 111 6.87 -2.49 0.81
C ALA A 111 5.50 -2.37 0.11
N HIS A 112 5.23 -1.22 -0.51
CA HIS A 112 4.02 -0.99 -1.30
C HIS A 112 3.97 -1.81 -2.59
N LEU A 113 5.09 -1.84 -3.32
CA LEU A 113 5.20 -2.44 -4.65
C LEU A 113 5.23 -3.96 -4.62
N LEU A 114 5.85 -4.58 -3.62
CA LEU A 114 6.03 -6.02 -3.57
C LEU A 114 4.69 -6.77 -3.62
N PRO A 115 4.65 -7.96 -4.25
CA PRO A 115 3.46 -8.80 -4.21
C PRO A 115 3.33 -9.45 -2.82
N ARG A 116 2.11 -9.86 -2.45
CA ARG A 116 1.77 -10.36 -1.10
C ARG A 116 2.71 -11.47 -0.63
N GLU A 117 3.06 -12.40 -1.50
CA GLU A 117 3.96 -13.53 -1.23
C GLU A 117 5.41 -13.14 -0.93
N SER A 118 5.84 -11.94 -1.37
CA SER A 118 7.22 -11.46 -1.17
C SER A 118 7.36 -10.46 -0.03
N ARG A 119 6.26 -9.84 0.44
CA ARG A 119 6.31 -8.79 1.49
C ARG A 119 6.81 -9.29 2.84
N ARG A 120 6.60 -10.56 3.17
CA ARG A 120 7.01 -11.18 4.44
C ARG A 120 8.45 -11.72 4.43
N GLN A 121 9.20 -11.48 3.35
CA GLN A 121 10.61 -11.88 3.30
C GLN A 121 11.43 -11.04 4.28
N GLU A 122 12.39 -11.67 4.95
CA GLU A 122 13.17 -11.08 6.04
C GLU A 122 13.86 -9.77 5.64
N TRP A 123 14.39 -9.70 4.42
CA TRP A 123 15.10 -8.51 3.92
C TRP A 123 14.20 -7.27 3.83
N VAL A 124 12.87 -7.45 3.66
CA VAL A 124 11.91 -6.33 3.62
C VAL A 124 11.80 -5.73 5.01
N LEU A 125 11.55 -6.56 6.02
CA LEU A 125 11.46 -6.13 7.41
C LEU A 125 12.78 -5.50 7.89
N ASN A 126 13.92 -6.13 7.59
CA ASN A 126 15.24 -5.60 7.94
C ASN A 126 15.49 -4.22 7.33
N SER A 127 15.01 -3.98 6.10
CA SER A 127 15.14 -2.66 5.45
C SER A 127 14.23 -1.60 6.10
N LEU A 128 13.01 -1.97 6.47
CA LEU A 128 12.07 -1.09 7.17
C LEU A 128 12.59 -0.71 8.57
N GLN A 129 13.12 -1.68 9.32
CA GLN A 129 13.73 -1.46 10.63
C GLN A 129 14.96 -0.55 10.54
N ALA A 130 15.85 -0.78 9.57
CA ALA A 130 17.03 0.09 9.38
C ALA A 130 16.63 1.55 9.06
N ALA A 131 15.58 1.76 8.25
CA ALA A 131 15.07 3.10 7.97
C ALA A 131 14.39 3.73 9.20
N SER A 132 13.66 2.93 9.98
CA SER A 132 13.03 3.35 11.23
C SER A 132 14.06 3.82 12.26
N GLU A 133 15.07 2.99 12.54
CA GLU A 133 16.19 3.32 13.44
C GLU A 133 16.85 4.64 13.02
N ALA A 134 17.18 4.79 11.73
CA ALA A 134 17.78 6.00 11.22
C ALA A 134 16.88 7.24 11.39
N ALA A 135 15.57 7.11 11.12
CA ALA A 135 14.62 8.20 11.27
C ALA A 135 14.46 8.63 12.73
N LEU A 136 14.39 7.68 13.66
CA LEU A 136 14.28 7.99 15.09
C LEU A 136 15.54 8.69 15.61
N VAL A 137 16.73 8.17 15.26
CA VAL A 137 18.02 8.79 15.62
C VAL A 137 18.12 10.21 15.07
N GLU A 138 17.77 10.43 13.81
CA GLU A 138 17.83 11.76 13.18
C GLU A 138 16.84 12.74 13.83
N LEU A 139 15.66 12.29 14.25
CA LEU A 139 14.67 13.14 14.92
C LEU A 139 15.07 13.51 16.36
N ASP A 140 15.81 12.63 17.03
CA ASP A 140 16.31 12.87 18.39
C ASP A 140 17.63 13.65 18.44
N ASP A 141 18.38 13.73 17.33
CA ASP A 141 19.60 14.54 17.24
C ASP A 141 19.30 16.04 17.47
N GLU A 142 20.00 16.65 18.43
CA GLU A 142 19.90 18.09 18.74
C GLU A 142 20.33 18.98 17.57
N ARG A 143 21.17 18.46 16.66
CA ARG A 143 21.64 19.17 15.47
C ARG A 143 20.61 19.21 14.35
N THR A 144 19.60 18.36 14.42
CA THR A 144 18.53 18.32 13.41
C THR A 144 17.67 19.57 13.50
N SER A 145 17.52 20.25 12.36
CA SER A 145 16.80 21.53 12.30
C SER A 145 15.35 21.41 12.80
N LEU A 146 14.86 22.47 13.44
CA LEU A 146 13.47 22.51 13.91
C LEU A 146 12.46 22.30 12.78
N ALA A 147 12.73 22.86 11.60
CA ALA A 147 11.89 22.69 10.41
C ALA A 147 11.78 21.21 9.99
N TYR A 148 12.87 20.46 10.08
CA TYR A 148 12.84 19.02 9.80
C TYR A 148 12.05 18.25 10.86
N LYS A 149 12.25 18.56 12.15
CA LYS A 149 11.47 17.93 13.24
C LYS A 149 9.97 18.21 13.12
N GLN A 150 9.59 19.41 12.66
CA GLN A 150 8.18 19.73 12.38
C GLN A 150 7.57 18.85 11.27
N ARG A 151 8.38 18.38 10.33
CA ARG A 151 7.99 17.49 9.23
C ARG A 151 8.07 16.00 9.59
N ALA A 152 8.36 15.64 10.85
CA ALA A 152 8.50 14.24 11.27
C ALA A 152 7.29 13.37 10.88
N ALA A 153 6.08 13.89 11.04
CA ALA A 153 4.85 13.17 10.70
C ALA A 153 4.76 12.79 9.21
N GLU A 154 5.41 13.53 8.31
CA GLU A 154 5.45 13.22 6.87
C GLU A 154 6.21 11.92 6.58
N VAL A 155 7.17 11.57 7.45
CA VAL A 155 8.03 10.39 7.33
C VAL A 155 7.49 9.24 8.17
N LEU A 156 7.18 9.52 9.43
CA LEU A 156 6.79 8.52 10.41
C LEU A 156 5.50 7.80 10.03
N VAL A 157 4.49 8.52 9.53
CA VAL A 157 3.19 7.92 9.21
C VAL A 157 3.25 6.98 7.99
N PRO A 158 3.84 7.35 6.83
CA PRO A 158 4.02 6.39 5.74
C PRO A 158 4.90 5.20 6.10
N LEU A 159 5.94 5.41 6.93
CA LEU A 159 6.79 4.32 7.37
C LEU A 159 6.03 3.34 8.29
N ALA A 160 5.31 3.85 9.30
CA ALA A 160 4.48 3.02 10.19
C ALA A 160 3.43 2.22 9.41
N ARG A 161 2.80 2.84 8.39
CA ARG A 161 1.89 2.15 7.49
C ARG A 161 2.56 1.02 6.68
N SER A 162 3.83 1.19 6.33
CA SER A 162 4.58 0.16 5.60
C SER A 162 4.88 -1.08 6.43
N PHE A 163 5.01 -0.94 7.75
CA PHE A 163 5.07 -2.09 8.65
C PHE A 163 3.79 -2.92 8.61
N LEU A 164 2.63 -2.29 8.43
CA LEU A 164 1.36 -3.02 8.29
C LEU A 164 1.33 -3.86 7.02
N PHE A 165 1.91 -3.39 5.93
CA PHE A 165 1.97 -4.12 4.66
C PHE A 165 2.75 -5.43 4.74
N VAL A 166 3.64 -5.55 5.71
CA VAL A 166 4.50 -6.73 5.92
C VAL A 166 4.08 -7.53 7.15
N ASP A 167 2.91 -7.23 7.74
CA ASP A 167 2.45 -7.80 9.01
C ASP A 167 3.45 -7.62 10.17
N GLY A 168 4.19 -6.52 10.13
CA GLY A 168 5.21 -6.14 11.10
C GLY A 168 4.72 -5.04 12.05
N PHE A 169 5.48 -4.84 13.13
CA PHE A 169 5.25 -3.75 14.07
C PHE A 169 6.57 -3.33 14.71
N ASP A 170 6.88 -2.05 14.60
CA ASP A 170 8.03 -1.42 15.24
C ASP A 170 7.49 -0.53 16.38
N GLU A 171 7.69 -1.00 17.61
CA GLU A 171 7.09 -0.37 18.78
C GLU A 171 7.56 1.08 18.96
N ASP A 172 8.85 1.33 18.79
CA ASP A 172 9.45 2.65 18.98
C ASP A 172 8.99 3.62 17.89
N LEU A 173 8.92 3.16 16.64
CA LEU A 173 8.37 3.93 15.53
C LEU A 173 6.92 4.33 15.79
N PHE A 174 6.08 3.37 16.18
CA PHE A 174 4.66 3.62 16.40
C PHE A 174 4.46 4.54 17.61
N ARG A 175 5.18 4.29 18.71
CA ARG A 175 5.18 5.15 19.91
C ARG A 175 5.57 6.59 19.54
N ARG A 176 6.63 6.77 18.75
CA ARG A 176 7.04 8.10 18.28
C ARG A 176 5.99 8.73 17.37
N THR A 177 5.45 7.97 16.43
CA THR A 177 4.43 8.43 15.48
C THR A 177 3.22 8.99 16.22
N PHE A 178 2.64 8.22 17.16
CA PHE A 178 1.46 8.65 17.91
C PHE A 178 1.77 9.81 18.86
N LYS A 179 2.95 9.83 19.50
CA LYS A 179 3.39 10.96 20.33
C LYS A 179 3.43 12.27 19.52
N GLU A 180 4.03 12.26 18.34
CA GLU A 180 4.15 13.44 17.48
C GLU A 180 2.77 13.96 17.03
N VAL A 181 1.94 13.09 16.44
CA VAL A 181 0.66 13.51 15.86
C VAL A 181 -0.33 13.96 16.94
N ASN A 182 -0.36 13.30 18.11
CA ASN A 182 -1.20 13.70 19.22
C ASN A 182 -0.73 15.00 19.90
N SER A 183 0.54 15.38 19.69
CA SER A 183 1.09 16.67 20.14
C SER A 183 0.85 17.81 19.13
N GLY A 184 -0.02 17.60 18.14
CA GLY A 184 -0.39 18.58 17.12
C GLY A 184 0.66 18.76 16.02
N ALA A 185 1.48 17.74 15.73
CA ALA A 185 2.47 17.83 14.64
C ALA A 185 1.81 18.08 13.28
N LEU A 186 0.62 17.53 13.03
CA LEU A 186 -0.07 17.68 11.74
C LEU A 186 -0.46 19.12 11.42
N ASP A 187 -0.78 19.93 12.43
CA ASP A 187 -1.19 21.34 12.25
C ASP A 187 0.00 22.25 11.94
N LYS A 188 1.23 21.76 12.17
CA LYS A 188 2.48 22.49 11.92
C LYS A 188 3.03 22.23 10.51
N LEU A 189 2.41 21.33 9.76
CA LEU A 189 2.87 20.95 8.43
C LEU A 189 2.50 22.01 7.38
N SER A 190 3.51 22.61 6.76
CA SER A 190 3.33 23.53 5.63
C SER A 190 3.22 22.76 4.32
N MET A 191 2.12 22.03 4.13
CA MET A 191 1.87 21.25 2.91
C MET A 191 0.50 21.55 2.28
N PRO A 192 0.34 21.28 0.97
CA PRO A 192 -0.94 21.43 0.30
C PRO A 192 -2.07 20.64 0.99
N PRO A 193 -3.30 21.18 1.10
CA PRO A 193 -4.41 20.52 1.80
C PRO A 193 -4.72 19.11 1.31
N PHE A 194 -4.51 18.82 0.03
CA PHE A 194 -4.74 17.47 -0.50
C PHE A 194 -3.73 16.45 0.04
N LYS A 195 -2.46 16.83 0.22
CA LYS A 195 -1.43 15.95 0.79
C LYS A 195 -1.68 15.69 2.26
N LEU A 196 -2.10 16.72 3.00
CA LEU A 196 -2.49 16.57 4.39
C LEU A 196 -3.68 15.61 4.55
N ARG A 197 -4.68 15.68 3.65
CA ARG A 197 -5.78 14.70 3.65
C ARG A 197 -5.31 13.28 3.39
N VAL A 198 -4.38 13.06 2.47
CA VAL A 198 -3.78 11.75 2.21
C VAL A 198 -3.03 11.24 3.45
N LEU A 199 -2.26 12.12 4.10
CA LEU A 199 -1.53 11.78 5.32
C LEU A 199 -2.48 11.41 6.48
N LYS A 200 -3.53 12.20 6.72
CA LYS A 200 -4.56 11.92 7.73
C LYS A 200 -5.28 10.60 7.46
N SER A 201 -5.58 10.30 6.20
CA SER A 201 -6.17 9.03 5.77
C SER A 201 -5.23 7.84 6.06
N LYS A 202 -3.93 7.95 5.71
CA LYS A 202 -2.92 6.93 6.04
C LYS A 202 -2.77 6.75 7.55
N LEU A 203 -2.74 7.84 8.31
CA LEU A 203 -2.65 7.81 9.77
C LEU A 203 -3.85 7.11 10.40
N TYR A 204 -5.06 7.35 9.89
CA TYR A 204 -6.25 6.65 10.35
C TYR A 204 -6.14 5.13 10.13
N GLN A 205 -5.57 4.69 9.00
CA GLN A 205 -5.33 3.26 8.77
C GLN A 205 -4.34 2.68 9.80
N VAL A 206 -3.28 3.41 10.15
CA VAL A 206 -2.32 2.98 11.18
C VAL A 206 -2.98 2.87 12.55
N HIS A 207 -3.81 3.85 12.91
CA HIS A 207 -4.62 3.82 14.12
C HIS A 207 -5.59 2.63 14.15
N LEU A 208 -6.33 2.42 13.05
CA LEU A 208 -7.31 1.36 12.93
C LEU A 208 -6.65 -0.02 13.11
N ASP A 209 -5.49 -0.25 12.48
CA ASP A 209 -4.74 -1.49 12.66
C ASP A 209 -4.41 -1.75 14.14
N CYS A 210 -3.96 -0.70 14.86
CA CYS A 210 -3.66 -0.80 16.27
C CYS A 210 -4.90 -1.13 17.12
N VAL A 211 -6.07 -0.57 16.77
CA VAL A 211 -7.34 -0.88 17.43
C VAL A 211 -7.77 -2.33 17.18
N LEU A 212 -7.70 -2.78 15.92
CA LEU A 212 -8.11 -4.14 15.52
C LEU A 212 -7.24 -5.23 16.15
N HIS A 213 -5.95 -4.98 16.32
CA HIS A 213 -5.03 -5.89 17.01
C HIS A 213 -5.04 -5.74 18.54
N GLY A 214 -5.94 -4.94 19.10
CA GLY A 214 -6.06 -4.75 20.55
C GLY A 214 -4.84 -4.11 21.21
N ARG A 215 -4.04 -3.33 20.45
CA ARG A 215 -2.81 -2.72 20.97
C ARG A 215 -3.11 -1.68 22.06
N PRO A 216 -2.18 -1.44 23.01
CA PRO A 216 -2.34 -0.45 24.07
C PRO A 216 -2.74 0.95 23.57
N SER A 217 -3.36 1.75 24.45
CA SER A 217 -3.88 3.09 24.12
C SER A 217 -2.81 4.10 23.70
N GLU A 218 -1.55 3.88 24.07
CA GLU A 218 -0.43 4.71 23.62
C GLU A 218 -0.18 4.62 22.10
N PHE A 219 -0.65 3.55 21.45
CA PHE A 219 -0.60 3.37 20.00
C PHE A 219 -1.92 3.79 19.33
N ARG A 220 -2.60 4.79 19.87
CA ARG A 220 -3.88 5.28 19.36
C ARG A 220 -3.88 6.79 19.23
N LEU A 221 -4.73 7.29 18.33
CA LEU A 221 -4.99 8.72 18.20
C LEU A 221 -5.77 9.21 19.42
N SER A 222 -5.58 10.47 19.77
CA SER A 222 -6.50 11.15 20.69
C SER A 222 -7.91 11.20 20.09
N PRO A 223 -8.99 11.17 20.89
CA PRO A 223 -10.35 11.06 20.37
C PRO A 223 -10.74 12.14 19.33
N ALA A 224 -10.32 13.39 19.56
CA ALA A 224 -10.59 14.48 18.61
C ALA A 224 -9.87 14.29 17.27
N LEU A 225 -8.61 13.84 17.31
CA LEU A 225 -7.83 13.57 16.10
C LEU A 225 -8.32 12.31 15.39
N GLU A 226 -8.72 11.28 16.13
CA GLU A 226 -9.37 10.07 15.58
C GLU A 226 -10.59 10.45 14.75
N GLU A 227 -11.53 11.21 15.32
CA GLU A 227 -12.75 11.62 14.64
C GLU A 227 -12.45 12.46 13.38
N GLU A 228 -11.47 13.35 13.46
CA GLU A 228 -11.04 14.13 12.29
C GLU A 228 -10.44 13.24 11.19
N CYS A 229 -9.48 12.39 11.55
CA CYS A 229 -8.81 11.47 10.63
C CYS A 229 -9.79 10.49 10.00
N LYS A 230 -10.75 9.97 10.78
CA LYS A 230 -11.83 9.12 10.31
C LYS A 230 -12.70 9.84 9.29
N ARG A 231 -13.18 11.05 9.58
CA ARG A 231 -13.98 11.83 8.61
C ARG A 231 -13.24 12.07 7.29
N VAL A 232 -11.94 12.35 7.35
CA VAL A 232 -11.11 12.50 6.15
C VAL A 232 -10.98 11.19 5.39
N PHE A 233 -10.75 10.08 6.10
CA PHE A 233 -10.68 8.74 5.54
C PHE A 233 -12.00 8.35 4.85
N ASP A 234 -13.13 8.50 5.52
CA ASP A 234 -14.47 8.21 4.99
C ASP A 234 -14.75 9.01 3.70
N ALA A 235 -14.43 10.30 3.71
CA ALA A 235 -14.58 11.16 2.54
C ALA A 235 -13.69 10.72 1.37
N HIS A 236 -12.48 10.23 1.67
CA HIS A 236 -11.57 9.67 0.67
C HIS A 236 -12.13 8.37 0.08
N GLN A 237 -12.62 7.46 0.92
CA GLN A 237 -13.25 6.21 0.50
C GLN A 237 -14.48 6.45 -0.40
N LYS A 238 -15.34 7.42 -0.08
CA LYS A 238 -16.51 7.79 -0.91
C LYS A 238 -16.14 8.34 -2.28
N LYS A 239 -15.07 9.14 -2.37
CA LYS A 239 -14.61 9.73 -3.64
C LYS A 239 -13.89 8.72 -4.53
N SER A 240 -13.25 7.72 -3.94
CA SER A 240 -12.44 6.73 -4.64
C SER A 240 -13.25 5.61 -5.31
N LYS A 241 -14.59 5.69 -5.35
CA LYS A 241 -15.43 4.75 -6.10
C LYS A 241 -15.13 4.85 -7.60
N GLY A 242 -14.10 4.12 -8.03
CA GLY A 242 -13.63 4.02 -9.40
C GLY A 242 -14.30 2.87 -10.18
N SER A 243 -15.01 1.98 -9.51
CA SER A 243 -15.80 0.92 -10.13
C SER A 243 -17.02 1.53 -10.84
N SER A 244 -17.11 1.31 -12.14
CA SER A 244 -18.25 1.81 -12.92
C SER A 244 -19.56 1.21 -12.44
N PHE A 245 -20.66 1.96 -12.51
CA PHE A 245 -22.02 1.46 -12.25
C PHE A 245 -22.31 0.13 -12.98
N ARG A 246 -21.76 -0.03 -14.19
CA ARG A 246 -21.84 -1.26 -14.98
C ARG A 246 -21.22 -2.45 -14.24
N LEU A 247 -20.03 -2.32 -13.65
CA LEU A 247 -19.38 -3.42 -12.93
C LEU A 247 -20.20 -3.85 -11.70
N HIS A 248 -20.70 -2.87 -10.92
CA HIS A 248 -21.59 -3.17 -9.80
C HIS A 248 -22.82 -3.95 -10.26
N HIS A 249 -23.45 -3.53 -11.36
CA HIS A 249 -24.59 -4.23 -11.94
C HIS A 249 -24.23 -5.66 -12.34
N LEU A 250 -23.12 -5.87 -13.05
CA LEU A 250 -22.68 -7.21 -13.48
C LEU A 250 -22.45 -8.16 -12.29
N VAL A 251 -21.79 -7.68 -11.23
CA VAL A 251 -21.56 -8.47 -10.02
C VAL A 251 -22.88 -8.77 -9.30
N SER A 252 -23.74 -7.76 -9.15
CA SER A 252 -25.04 -7.90 -8.46
C SER A 252 -25.98 -8.85 -9.18
N SER A 253 -26.02 -8.80 -10.53
CA SER A 253 -26.81 -9.74 -11.35
C SER A 253 -26.33 -11.17 -11.17
N ALA A 254 -25.01 -11.40 -11.22
CA ALA A 254 -24.44 -12.74 -11.02
C ALA A 254 -24.69 -13.26 -9.60
N LEU A 255 -24.55 -12.44 -8.56
CA LEU A 255 -24.92 -12.84 -7.19
C LEU A 255 -26.41 -13.16 -7.03
N THR A 256 -27.28 -12.40 -7.71
CA THR A 256 -28.72 -12.65 -7.69
C THR A 256 -29.05 -14.01 -8.30
N GLU A 257 -28.41 -14.37 -9.41
CA GLU A 257 -28.56 -15.69 -10.04
C GLU A 257 -28.04 -16.83 -9.15
N ILE A 258 -26.97 -16.59 -8.38
CA ILE A 258 -26.47 -17.53 -7.36
C ILE A 258 -27.44 -17.64 -6.16
N GLY A 259 -28.42 -16.74 -6.03
CA GLY A 259 -29.36 -16.70 -4.91
C GLY A 259 -28.84 -15.94 -3.69
N ILE A 260 -27.83 -15.08 -3.84
CA ILE A 260 -27.25 -14.27 -2.77
C ILE A 260 -27.80 -12.84 -2.82
N GLN A 261 -28.55 -12.49 -1.77
CA GLN A 261 -29.01 -11.12 -1.56
C GLN A 261 -27.80 -10.20 -1.30
N ASN A 262 -27.71 -9.11 -2.05
CA ASN A 262 -26.55 -8.22 -2.04
C ASN A 262 -26.94 -6.73 -2.01
N GLU A 263 -25.98 -5.90 -1.60
CA GLU A 263 -26.08 -4.43 -1.55
C GLU A 263 -24.83 -3.80 -2.16
N THR A 264 -24.98 -2.69 -2.90
CA THR A 264 -23.87 -2.02 -3.62
C THR A 264 -23.37 -0.73 -2.94
N SER A 265 -23.87 -0.47 -1.73
CA SER A 265 -23.50 0.71 -0.96
C SER A 265 -23.53 0.39 0.53
N TYR A 266 -22.43 -0.16 1.01
CA TYR A 266 -22.25 -0.45 2.42
C TYR A 266 -21.10 0.35 3.00
N ALA A 267 -21.32 0.96 4.15
CA ALA A 267 -20.31 1.66 4.93
C ALA A 267 -20.15 0.95 6.26
N THR A 268 -18.92 0.55 6.57
CA THR A 268 -18.58 -0.03 7.86
C THR A 268 -18.54 1.05 8.94
N GLU A 269 -18.69 0.64 10.20
CA GLU A 269 -18.57 1.48 11.38
C GLU A 269 -17.19 2.13 11.52
N VAL A 270 -16.15 1.53 10.92
CA VAL A 270 -14.78 2.06 10.91
C VAL A 270 -14.48 2.96 9.71
N GLY A 271 -15.45 3.21 8.82
CA GLY A 271 -15.28 4.16 7.73
C GLY A 271 -14.93 3.60 6.36
N TYR A 272 -14.65 2.29 6.26
CA TYR A 272 -14.50 1.64 4.97
C TYR A 272 -15.82 1.61 4.21
N HIS A 273 -15.74 1.92 2.92
CA HIS A 273 -16.83 1.72 1.96
C HIS A 273 -16.56 0.46 1.14
N LEU A 274 -17.57 -0.41 1.05
CA LEU A 274 -17.50 -1.68 0.34
C LEU A 274 -18.29 -1.60 -0.97
N ASP A 275 -17.79 -2.26 -2.01
CA ASP A 275 -18.36 -2.13 -3.36
C ASP A 275 -19.63 -2.95 -3.55
N VAL A 276 -19.57 -4.25 -3.25
CA VAL A 276 -20.73 -5.14 -3.22
C VAL A 276 -20.62 -6.03 -2.01
N VAL A 277 -21.69 -6.14 -1.22
CA VAL A 277 -21.68 -6.95 0.00
C VAL A 277 -22.86 -7.92 0.02
N ALA A 278 -22.66 -9.04 0.71
CA ALA A 278 -23.74 -9.91 1.17
C ALA A 278 -23.75 -9.86 2.71
N PRO A 279 -24.49 -8.92 3.34
CA PRO A 279 -24.32 -8.60 4.76
C PRO A 279 -24.64 -9.76 5.70
N LYS A 280 -25.63 -10.59 5.34
CA LYS A 280 -26.05 -11.76 6.14
C LYS A 280 -24.93 -12.80 6.24
N GLN A 281 -24.15 -12.96 5.17
CA GLN A 281 -23.03 -13.89 5.09
C GLN A 281 -21.69 -13.23 5.47
N LYS A 282 -21.68 -11.93 5.78
CA LYS A 282 -20.46 -11.14 6.01
C LYS A 282 -19.44 -11.23 4.87
N ILE A 283 -19.92 -11.29 3.62
CA ILE A 283 -19.05 -11.31 2.44
C ILE A 283 -18.97 -9.89 1.86
N ALA A 284 -17.75 -9.45 1.56
CA ALA A 284 -17.44 -8.23 0.85
C ALA A 284 -16.73 -8.57 -0.47
N ILE A 285 -17.25 -8.10 -1.60
CA ILE A 285 -16.63 -8.18 -2.92
C ILE A 285 -16.11 -6.79 -3.27
N GLU A 286 -14.79 -6.67 -3.32
CA GLU A 286 -14.06 -5.45 -3.64
C GLU A 286 -13.70 -5.46 -5.14
N ILE A 287 -14.18 -4.47 -5.89
CA ILE A 287 -14.00 -4.40 -7.35
C ILE A 287 -12.79 -3.53 -7.65
N ASN A 288 -11.64 -4.16 -7.87
CA ASN A 288 -10.39 -3.45 -8.06
C ASN A 288 -10.08 -3.19 -9.54
N PRO A 289 -9.84 -1.93 -9.94
CA PRO A 289 -9.28 -1.60 -11.24
C PRO A 289 -7.83 -2.07 -11.40
N SER A 290 -7.29 -1.95 -12.61
CA SER A 290 -5.91 -2.32 -12.93
C SER A 290 -4.85 -1.54 -12.15
N ASP A 291 -5.16 -0.35 -11.65
CA ASP A 291 -4.26 0.47 -10.80
C ASP A 291 -4.06 -0.08 -9.38
N CYS A 292 -4.78 -1.13 -9.02
CA CYS A 292 -4.64 -1.86 -7.76
C CYS A 292 -3.67 -3.04 -7.87
N TYR A 293 -3.16 -3.31 -9.07
CA TYR A 293 -2.30 -4.44 -9.37
C TYR A 293 -1.00 -3.98 -10.03
N GLN A 294 0.04 -4.80 -9.86
CA GLN A 294 1.29 -4.63 -10.59
C GLN A 294 1.08 -4.80 -12.11
N ALA A 295 2.00 -4.24 -12.88
CA ALA A 295 2.06 -4.46 -14.32
C ALA A 295 2.14 -5.96 -14.62
N LEU A 296 1.28 -6.44 -15.52
CA LEU A 296 1.19 -7.85 -15.90
C LEU A 296 2.43 -8.29 -16.69
N GLU A 297 3.20 -9.21 -16.11
CA GLU A 297 4.39 -9.78 -16.74
C GLU A 297 4.02 -10.70 -17.91
N PRO A 298 4.84 -10.74 -18.99
CA PRO A 298 4.62 -11.71 -20.06
C PRO A 298 4.79 -13.14 -19.53
N GLY A 299 3.81 -14.00 -19.78
CA GLY A 299 3.79 -15.37 -19.25
C GLY A 299 3.06 -15.53 -17.90
N ASP A 300 2.61 -14.45 -17.28
CA ASP A 300 1.81 -14.45 -16.05
C ASP A 300 0.30 -14.25 -16.33
N GLU A 301 -0.16 -14.35 -17.58
CA GLU A 301 -1.56 -14.09 -17.96
C GLU A 301 -2.57 -14.98 -17.20
N ASP A 302 -2.19 -16.25 -17.02
CA ASP A 302 -2.99 -17.26 -16.33
C ASP A 302 -2.79 -17.27 -14.81
N ARG A 303 -1.92 -16.42 -14.27
CA ARG A 303 -1.65 -16.35 -12.83
C ARG A 303 -2.60 -15.39 -12.11
N ASP A 304 -2.68 -15.58 -10.80
CA ASP A 304 -3.38 -14.65 -9.92
C ASP A 304 -2.72 -13.26 -10.00
N PRO A 305 -3.51 -12.18 -10.19
CA PRO A 305 -2.98 -10.82 -10.24
C PRO A 305 -2.25 -10.44 -8.95
N LYS A 306 -1.07 -9.83 -9.10
CA LYS A 306 -0.24 -9.35 -7.99
C LYS A 306 -0.78 -7.99 -7.50
N SER A 307 -1.53 -7.99 -6.39
CA SER A 307 -2.06 -6.77 -5.77
C SER A 307 -0.96 -5.89 -5.15
N PHE A 308 -1.20 -4.58 -5.09
CA PHE A 308 -0.41 -3.67 -4.25
C PHE A 308 -0.82 -3.76 -2.77
N ALA A 309 0.09 -3.35 -1.88
CA ALA A 309 -0.09 -3.59 -0.45
C ALA A 309 -1.30 -2.88 0.19
N PHE A 310 -1.76 -1.76 -0.38
CA PHE A 310 -2.92 -1.05 0.15
C PHE A 310 -4.24 -1.82 -0.05
N VAL A 311 -4.30 -2.66 -1.09
CA VAL A 311 -5.44 -3.53 -1.40
C VAL A 311 -5.54 -4.61 -0.32
N ASP A 312 -4.41 -5.26 -0.04
CA ASP A 312 -4.32 -6.28 0.99
C ASP A 312 -4.54 -5.72 2.40
N LEU A 313 -4.06 -4.50 2.70
CA LEU A 313 -4.32 -3.84 3.99
C LEU A 313 -5.82 -3.61 4.23
N LYS A 314 -6.56 -3.17 3.21
CA LYS A 314 -8.02 -3.05 3.31
C LYS A 314 -8.65 -4.41 3.58
N ALA A 315 -8.25 -5.44 2.82
CA ALA A 315 -8.75 -6.80 3.01
C ALA A 315 -8.51 -7.29 4.45
N GLN A 316 -7.30 -7.13 4.96
CA GLN A 316 -6.90 -7.52 6.30
C GLN A 316 -7.72 -6.82 7.39
N HIS A 317 -7.93 -5.50 7.28
CA HIS A 317 -8.75 -4.77 8.25
C HIS A 317 -10.19 -5.28 8.26
N LEU A 318 -10.76 -5.55 7.09
CA LEU A 318 -12.12 -6.08 6.97
C LEU A 318 -12.22 -7.53 7.48
N GLU A 319 -11.21 -8.36 7.22
CA GLU A 319 -11.09 -9.72 7.78
C GLU A 319 -11.05 -9.71 9.31
N HIS A 320 -10.31 -8.77 9.93
CA HIS A 320 -10.32 -8.58 11.39
C HIS A 320 -11.67 -8.12 11.93
N LEU A 321 -12.48 -7.44 11.13
CA LEU A 321 -13.87 -7.08 11.44
C LEU A 321 -14.86 -8.23 11.17
N GLY A 322 -14.36 -9.41 10.80
CA GLY A 322 -15.14 -10.62 10.56
C GLY A 322 -15.79 -10.68 9.18
N TRP A 323 -15.26 -9.95 8.19
CA TRP A 323 -15.70 -10.05 6.80
C TRP A 323 -14.87 -11.05 6.00
N THR A 324 -15.53 -11.87 5.19
CA THR A 324 -14.90 -12.60 4.09
C THR A 324 -14.66 -11.62 2.93
N VAL A 325 -13.42 -11.37 2.55
CA VAL A 325 -13.12 -10.43 1.46
C VAL A 325 -12.75 -11.16 0.17
N ILE A 326 -13.47 -10.85 -0.90
CA ILE A 326 -13.18 -11.32 -2.26
C ILE A 326 -12.66 -10.12 -3.06
N GLN A 327 -11.39 -10.21 -3.46
CA GLN A 327 -10.74 -9.23 -4.32
C GLN A 327 -11.05 -9.57 -5.79
N LEU A 328 -11.94 -8.83 -6.42
CA LEU A 328 -12.37 -9.06 -7.80
C LEU A 328 -11.60 -8.14 -8.76
N HIS A 329 -10.90 -8.72 -9.73
CA HIS A 329 -10.24 -7.94 -10.76
C HIS A 329 -11.25 -7.43 -11.79
N ALA A 330 -11.46 -6.11 -11.86
CA ALA A 330 -12.47 -5.47 -12.70
C ALA A 330 -12.36 -5.86 -14.18
N ASP A 331 -11.17 -5.73 -14.77
CA ASP A 331 -10.98 -5.97 -16.21
C ASP A 331 -11.20 -7.44 -16.59
N LYS A 332 -10.65 -8.40 -15.81
CA LYS A 332 -10.88 -9.84 -16.02
C LYS A 332 -12.37 -10.19 -15.92
N PHE A 333 -13.08 -9.64 -14.93
CA PHE A 333 -14.51 -9.90 -14.76
C PHE A 333 -15.37 -9.30 -15.88
N GLN A 334 -14.98 -8.12 -16.38
CA GLN A 334 -15.67 -7.46 -17.48
C GLN A 334 -15.51 -8.20 -18.82
N GLN A 335 -14.42 -8.93 -19.00
CA GLN A 335 -14.12 -9.73 -20.20
C GLN A 335 -14.92 -11.04 -20.29
N LEU A 336 -15.51 -11.51 -19.19
CA LEU A 336 -16.46 -12.62 -19.24
C LEU A 336 -17.68 -12.16 -20.04
N ASP A 337 -18.06 -12.88 -21.08
CA ASP A 337 -19.06 -12.43 -22.05
C ASP A 337 -20.48 -12.68 -21.53
N THR A 338 -20.72 -13.88 -21.00
CA THR A 338 -22.05 -14.35 -20.62
C THR A 338 -22.36 -14.15 -19.13
N LEU A 339 -23.64 -14.19 -18.76
CA LEU A 339 -24.03 -14.20 -17.35
C LEU A 339 -23.56 -15.50 -16.67
N GLU A 340 -23.69 -16.63 -17.37
CA GLU A 340 -23.29 -17.95 -16.87
C GLU A 340 -21.80 -18.01 -16.51
N GLU A 341 -20.91 -17.48 -17.37
CA GLU A 341 -19.48 -17.38 -17.07
C GLU A 341 -19.20 -16.56 -15.81
N ARG A 342 -19.90 -15.43 -15.65
CA ARG A 342 -19.77 -14.57 -14.46
C ARG A 342 -20.27 -15.25 -13.20
N VAL A 343 -21.39 -15.99 -13.30
CA VAL A 343 -21.97 -16.79 -12.21
C VAL A 343 -21.01 -17.89 -11.79
N MET A 344 -20.47 -18.64 -12.76
CA MET A 344 -19.49 -19.71 -12.50
C MET A 344 -18.22 -19.14 -11.84
N HIS A 345 -17.71 -18.02 -12.36
CA HIS A 345 -16.53 -17.36 -11.82
C HIS A 345 -16.74 -16.87 -10.38
N LEU A 346 -17.84 -16.15 -10.10
CA LEU A 346 -18.14 -15.71 -8.73
C LEU A 346 -18.43 -16.87 -7.78
N SER A 347 -19.12 -17.91 -8.25
CA SER A 347 -19.37 -19.11 -7.44
C SER A 347 -18.08 -19.79 -7.00
N MET A 348 -17.11 -19.93 -7.93
CA MET A 348 -15.78 -20.44 -7.61
C MET A 348 -15.05 -19.56 -6.60
N LEU A 349 -15.08 -18.22 -6.76
CA LEU A 349 -14.45 -17.30 -5.80
C LEU A 349 -15.09 -17.39 -4.40
N LEU A 350 -16.42 -17.47 -4.34
CA LEU A 350 -17.18 -17.64 -3.10
C LEU A 350 -16.84 -18.96 -2.41
N GLU A 351 -16.73 -20.05 -3.17
CA GLU A 351 -16.35 -21.36 -2.65
C GLU A 351 -14.92 -21.35 -2.09
N ILE A 352 -13.97 -20.76 -2.82
CA ILE A 352 -12.58 -20.61 -2.36
C ILE A 352 -12.52 -19.81 -1.06
N ALA A 353 -13.25 -18.70 -0.98
CA ALA A 353 -13.25 -17.82 0.18
C ALA A 353 -13.85 -18.50 1.42
N THR A 354 -15.02 -19.14 1.27
CA THR A 354 -15.70 -19.85 2.37
C THR A 354 -14.95 -21.10 2.83
N CYS A 355 -14.31 -21.84 1.92
CA CYS A 355 -13.47 -22.99 2.29
C CYS A 355 -12.20 -22.59 3.07
N ARG A 356 -11.61 -21.43 2.76
CA ARG A 356 -10.44 -20.90 3.47
C ARG A 356 -10.79 -20.53 4.92
N GLU A 357 -11.94 -19.92 5.15
CA GLU A 357 -12.40 -19.57 6.50
C GLU A 357 -12.61 -20.79 7.39
N GLN A 358 -13.22 -21.87 6.86
CA GLN A 358 -13.40 -23.12 7.60
C GLN A 358 -12.08 -23.77 8.02
N LYS A 359 -11.03 -23.64 7.20
CA LYS A 359 -9.69 -24.12 7.54
C LYS A 359 -9.05 -23.27 8.64
N SER A 360 -9.22 -21.95 8.60
CA SER A 360 -8.72 -21.02 9.64
C SER A 360 -9.38 -21.25 11.01
N THR A 361 -10.71 -21.37 11.06
CA THR A 361 -11.46 -21.67 12.30
C THR A 361 -11.15 -23.06 12.86
N ARG A 362 -10.91 -24.06 12.01
CA ARG A 362 -10.45 -25.40 12.44
C ARG A 362 -9.01 -25.39 12.99
N ALA A 363 -8.13 -24.52 12.50
CA ALA A 363 -6.78 -24.38 13.02
C ALA A 363 -6.77 -23.69 14.39
N GLN A 364 -7.56 -22.61 14.55
CA GLN A 364 -7.69 -21.91 15.84
C GLN A 364 -8.34 -22.79 16.93
N SER A 365 -9.38 -23.56 16.61
CA SER A 365 -10.03 -24.47 17.57
C SER A 365 -9.18 -25.68 17.99
N ARG A 366 -8.12 -26.00 17.23
CA ARG A 366 -7.13 -27.04 17.60
C ARG A 366 -5.95 -26.49 18.41
N SER A 367 -5.74 -25.19 18.42
CA SER A 367 -4.71 -24.51 19.22
C SER A 367 -5.16 -24.26 20.68
N TRP A 368 -6.42 -24.57 21.01
CA TRP A 368 -7.05 -24.38 22.33
C TRP A 368 -7.46 -25.73 22.96
N LYS A 369 -6.73 -26.79 22.63
CA LYS A 369 -6.75 -28.09 23.33
C LYS A 369 -5.31 -28.48 23.59
#